data_AF-A0A504YRX6-F1
#
_entry.id   AF-A0A504YRX6-F1
#
_cell.length_a   1.000
_cell.length_b   1.000
_cell.length_c   1.000
_cell.angle_alpha   90.00
_cell.angle_beta   90.00
_cell.angle_gamma   90.00
#
_symmetry.space_group_name_H-M   'P 1'
#
loop_
_entity.id
_entity.type
_entity.pdbx_description
1 polymer ?
#
loop_
_entity_poly.entity_id
_entity_poly.type
_entity_poly.pdbx_seq_one_letter_code
_entity_poly.pdbx_strand_id
1 'polypeptide(L)'
;KVKRLSRARRDVSLYVLAVCRGLCLVRYASTVSTAAPRIKTFSVYRWNPDKPGEKPRMQDYKVDLNDCGPMVLDALIKIKNEQDPTLTFRRSCREGICGSCAMNIGGRNHLACIWEIDKNLGKPTKIYPLPHMFVIKDLVPDMNNFYAQYRSIEPYLKKKNVREEDLGKATYYQSVEDRSKLDGLYECILCACCSTSCPSYWWNQDKYLGPAVLLQAYRYVFLIHHLVCHIQLPRSFHWP
;
A
#
# COMPACT_ATOMS: atom_id res chain seq x y z
N LYS A 1 61.20 -20.48 19.34
CA LYS A 1 60.10 -21.48 19.47
C LYS A 1 59.62 -21.85 18.07
N VAL A 2 60.23 -22.87 17.49
CA VAL A 2 59.97 -23.39 16.13
C VAL A 2 59.62 -24.88 16.27
N LYS A 3 58.47 -25.30 15.75
CA LYS A 3 58.08 -26.69 15.37
C LYS A 3 56.72 -26.57 14.65
N ARG A 4 56.67 -26.72 13.31
CA ARG A 4 56.35 -27.95 12.53
C ARG A 4 54.84 -28.30 12.61
N LEU A 5 54.06 -28.41 11.54
CA LEU A 5 54.14 -29.32 10.37
C LEU A 5 53.36 -28.71 9.17
N SER A 6 53.94 -28.48 7.99
CA SER A 6 54.00 -29.38 6.80
C SER A 6 52.73 -30.23 6.56
N ARG A 7 51.82 -29.81 5.68
CA ARG A 7 51.72 -30.10 4.22
C ARG A 7 51.13 -31.48 3.85
N ALA A 8 50.05 -31.39 3.06
CA ALA A 8 49.72 -32.19 1.87
C ALA A 8 48.61 -33.26 1.98
N ARG A 9 47.51 -32.92 1.27
CA ARG A 9 46.61 -33.74 0.45
C ARG A 9 47.03 -35.20 0.22
N ARG A 10 46.06 -36.12 0.32
CA ARG A 10 45.68 -37.02 -0.78
C ARG A 10 44.39 -37.77 -0.47
N ASP A 11 43.63 -38.00 -1.53
CA ASP A 11 42.40 -38.79 -1.63
C ASP A 11 42.47 -40.13 -0.91
N VAL A 12 41.41 -40.50 -0.19
CA VAL A 12 41.05 -41.91 0.00
C VAL A 12 39.54 -42.03 -0.10
N SER A 13 39.12 -42.32 -1.33
CA SER A 13 37.89 -43.02 -1.68
C SER A 13 37.90 -44.43 -1.09
N LEU A 14 36.72 -44.98 -0.82
CA LEU A 14 36.42 -46.35 -0.40
C LEU A 14 36.96 -46.77 0.98
N TYR A 15 36.06 -47.15 1.88
CA TYR A 15 35.86 -48.54 2.29
C TYR A 15 34.71 -48.56 3.30
N VAL A 16 33.49 -48.65 2.78
CA VAL A 16 32.37 -49.22 3.53
C VAL A 16 32.69 -50.69 3.67
N LEU A 17 32.79 -51.20 4.91
CA LEU A 17 32.33 -52.54 5.28
C LEU A 17 32.47 -52.76 6.79
N ALA A 18 31.30 -52.81 7.42
CA ALA A 18 30.89 -53.83 8.36
C ALA A 18 31.29 -53.72 9.85
N VAL A 19 30.22 -53.82 10.63
CA VAL A 19 30.11 -54.35 12.01
C VAL A 19 30.44 -53.37 13.14
N CYS A 20 29.40 -52.69 13.62
CA CYS A 20 29.12 -52.68 15.06
C CYS A 20 27.61 -52.48 15.32
N ARG A 21 27.11 -53.31 16.22
CA ARG A 21 25.71 -53.48 16.61
C ARG A 21 25.14 -52.22 17.27
N GLY A 22 23.88 -51.92 16.98
CA GLY A 22 22.99 -51.20 17.88
C GLY A 22 23.16 -49.68 17.93
N LEU A 23 22.89 -48.98 16.83
CA LEU A 23 22.61 -47.54 16.86
C LEU A 23 21.18 -47.30 16.39
N CYS A 24 20.31 -47.12 17.38
CA CYS A 24 18.96 -46.64 17.20
C CYS A 24 19.02 -45.27 16.50
N LEU A 25 18.55 -45.18 15.27
CA LEU A 25 18.35 -43.91 14.57
C LEU A 25 17.28 -43.13 15.31
N VAL A 26 17.70 -42.28 16.24
CA VAL A 26 16.82 -41.28 16.85
C VAL A 26 16.43 -40.30 15.74
N ARG A 27 15.27 -40.55 15.14
CA ARG A 27 14.57 -39.54 14.34
C ARG A 27 14.32 -38.36 15.28
N TYR A 28 15.07 -37.27 15.08
CA TYR A 28 14.69 -35.97 15.60
C TYR A 28 13.40 -35.55 14.89
N ALA A 29 12.26 -35.97 15.44
CA ALA A 29 10.97 -35.39 15.10
C ALA A 29 10.97 -33.99 15.68
N SER A 30 11.16 -32.99 14.82
CA SER A 30 10.95 -31.58 15.17
C SER A 30 9.49 -31.43 15.57
N THR A 31 9.22 -31.42 16.87
CA THR A 31 7.91 -31.03 17.38
C THR A 31 7.76 -29.54 17.12
N VAL A 32 6.99 -29.19 16.08
CA VAL A 32 6.47 -27.84 15.93
C VAL A 32 5.64 -27.59 17.18
N SER A 33 6.20 -26.87 18.15
CA SER A 33 5.47 -26.40 19.32
C SER A 33 4.42 -25.42 18.81
N THR A 34 3.22 -25.90 18.54
CA THR A 34 2.08 -25.05 18.18
C THR A 34 1.70 -24.29 19.43
N ALA A 35 2.19 -23.06 19.54
CA ALA A 35 1.70 -22.09 20.50
C ALA A 35 0.15 -22.05 20.44
N ALA A 36 -0.50 -21.84 21.59
CA ALA A 36 -1.96 -21.81 21.65
C ALA A 36 -2.54 -20.86 20.58
N PRO A 37 -3.61 -21.28 19.86
CA PRO A 37 -4.13 -20.53 18.73
C PRO A 37 -4.64 -19.16 19.17
N ARG A 38 -4.20 -18.11 18.47
CA ARG A 38 -4.57 -16.72 18.77
C ARG A 38 -5.65 -16.27 17.80
N ILE A 39 -6.88 -16.72 18.07
CA ILE A 39 -8.01 -16.48 17.18
C ILE A 39 -8.51 -15.04 17.29
N LYS A 40 -8.36 -14.27 16.21
CA LYS A 40 -8.90 -12.92 16.05
C LYS A 40 -10.15 -12.96 15.16
N THR A 41 -11.16 -12.19 15.55
CA THR A 41 -12.39 -12.04 14.75
C THR A 41 -12.33 -10.77 13.91
N PHE A 42 -12.63 -10.90 12.61
CA PHE A 42 -12.79 -9.81 11.66
C PHE A 42 -14.24 -9.76 11.20
N SER A 43 -14.93 -8.65 11.45
CA SER A 43 -16.30 -8.44 11.00
C SER A 43 -16.26 -7.58 9.74
N VAL A 44 -16.57 -8.18 8.59
CA VAL A 44 -16.34 -7.57 7.26
C VAL A 44 -17.68 -7.27 6.59
N TYR A 45 -17.80 -6.07 6.03
CA TYR A 45 -18.93 -5.68 5.20
C TYR A 45 -19.02 -6.53 3.94
N ARG A 46 -20.21 -7.10 3.68
CA ARG A 46 -20.52 -7.92 2.51
C ARG A 46 -21.73 -7.37 1.77
N TRP A 47 -21.59 -7.30 0.45
CA TRP A 47 -22.69 -6.99 -0.46
C TRP A 47 -22.37 -7.50 -1.85
N ASN A 48 -23.33 -8.17 -2.50
CA ASN A 48 -23.15 -8.74 -3.82
C ASN A 48 -24.18 -8.19 -4.81
N PRO A 49 -23.77 -7.47 -5.87
CA PRO A 49 -24.69 -6.93 -6.88
C PRO A 49 -25.40 -8.03 -7.69
N ASP A 50 -24.78 -9.21 -7.81
CA ASP A 50 -25.30 -10.32 -8.62
C ASP A 50 -26.53 -11.01 -8.00
N LYS A 51 -26.83 -10.69 -6.73
CA LYS A 51 -27.94 -11.28 -5.97
C LYS A 51 -29.02 -10.23 -5.72
N PRO A 52 -30.07 -10.18 -6.56
CA PRO A 52 -31.11 -9.15 -6.43
C PRO A 52 -31.81 -9.24 -5.08
N GLY A 53 -31.98 -8.09 -4.42
CA GLY A 53 -32.63 -7.97 -3.11
C GLY A 53 -31.73 -8.27 -1.90
N GLU A 54 -30.47 -8.68 -2.09
CA GLU A 54 -29.56 -8.89 -0.96
C GLU A 54 -29.19 -7.54 -0.32
N LYS A 55 -29.50 -7.42 0.97
CA LYS A 55 -29.13 -6.26 1.78
C LYS A 55 -27.68 -6.39 2.26
N PRO A 56 -26.95 -5.27 2.41
CA PRO A 56 -25.64 -5.28 3.04
C PRO A 56 -25.67 -5.93 4.42
N ARG A 57 -24.65 -6.74 4.72
CA ARG A 57 -24.53 -7.45 5.99
C ARG A 57 -23.09 -7.46 6.48
N MET A 58 -22.92 -7.72 7.77
CA MET A 58 -21.60 -8.00 8.36
C MET A 58 -21.40 -9.51 8.42
N GLN A 59 -20.22 -9.98 8.05
CA GLN A 59 -19.82 -11.37 8.17
C GLN A 59 -18.56 -11.49 9.01
N ASP A 60 -18.61 -12.38 10.00
CA ASP A 60 -17.49 -12.61 10.91
C ASP A 60 -16.61 -13.74 10.40
N TYR A 61 -15.29 -13.49 10.40
CA TYR A 61 -14.26 -14.45 10.06
C TYR A 61 -13.30 -14.61 11.23
N LYS A 62 -12.90 -15.84 11.52
CA LYS A 62 -11.96 -16.16 12.59
C LYS A 62 -10.62 -16.53 11.97
N VAL A 63 -9.57 -15.81 12.33
CA VAL A 63 -8.21 -16.00 11.80
C VAL A 63 -7.25 -16.25 12.94
N ASP A 64 -6.43 -17.29 12.85
CA ASP A 64 -5.33 -17.50 13.78
C ASP A 64 -4.18 -16.54 13.46
N LEU A 65 -3.84 -15.67 14.40
CA LEU A 65 -2.75 -14.71 14.25
C LEU A 65 -1.36 -15.36 14.30
N ASN A 66 -1.24 -16.62 14.74
CA ASN A 66 0.04 -17.33 14.70
C ASN A 66 0.42 -17.77 13.27
N ASP A 67 -0.57 -17.92 12.39
CA ASP A 67 -0.43 -18.35 10.99
C ASP A 67 -0.91 -17.27 10.01
N CYS A 68 -0.74 -16.00 10.39
CA CYS A 68 -1.12 -14.85 9.60
C CYS A 68 -0.03 -13.79 9.66
N GLY A 69 0.17 -13.07 8.55
CA GLY A 69 1.02 -11.88 8.54
C GLY A 69 0.48 -10.78 9.47
N PRO A 70 1.32 -9.79 9.82
CA PRO A 70 1.00 -8.80 10.83
C PRO A 70 -0.06 -7.76 10.39
N MET A 71 -0.31 -7.62 9.09
CA MET A 71 -1.15 -6.55 8.53
C MET A 71 -2.57 -7.02 8.25
N VAL A 72 -3.54 -6.10 8.29
CA VAL A 72 -4.95 -6.43 8.00
C VAL A 72 -5.14 -6.97 6.58
N LEU A 73 -4.33 -6.53 5.61
CA LEU A 73 -4.35 -7.11 4.27
C LEU A 73 -3.98 -8.59 4.26
N ASP A 74 -3.03 -9.02 5.11
CA ASP A 74 -2.64 -10.43 5.20
C ASP A 74 -3.81 -11.28 5.68
N ALA A 75 -4.55 -10.79 6.69
CA ALA A 75 -5.76 -11.43 7.17
C ALA A 75 -6.85 -11.50 6.08
N LEU A 76 -7.08 -10.42 5.32
CA LEU A 76 -8.06 -10.41 4.23
C LEU A 76 -7.70 -11.40 3.11
N ILE A 77 -6.42 -11.50 2.76
CA ILE A 77 -5.92 -12.46 1.76
C ILE A 77 -6.08 -13.89 2.29
N LYS A 78 -5.72 -14.15 3.56
CA LYS A 78 -5.88 -15.46 4.20
C LYS A 78 -7.35 -15.89 4.22
N ILE A 79 -8.25 -15.01 4.63
CA ILE A 79 -9.70 -15.25 4.60
C ILE A 79 -10.14 -15.60 3.17
N LYS A 80 -9.72 -14.83 2.17
CA LYS A 80 -10.09 -15.10 0.77
C LYS A 80 -9.58 -16.44 0.27
N ASN A 81 -8.35 -16.80 0.61
CA ASN A 81 -7.71 -18.01 0.08
C ASN A 81 -8.19 -19.28 0.78
N GLU A 82 -8.45 -19.22 2.09
CA GLU A 82 -8.65 -20.41 2.92
C GLU A 82 -10.09 -20.57 3.44
N GLN A 83 -10.88 -19.50 3.53
CA GLN A 83 -12.21 -19.52 4.14
C GLN A 83 -13.33 -19.15 3.17
N ASP A 84 -13.17 -18.07 2.40
CA ASP A 84 -14.21 -17.53 1.53
C ASP A 84 -13.63 -16.84 0.28
N PRO A 85 -13.49 -17.56 -0.85
CA PRO A 85 -12.98 -16.99 -2.10
C PRO A 85 -13.89 -15.91 -2.70
N THR A 86 -15.14 -15.77 -2.24
CA THR A 86 -16.06 -14.74 -2.74
C THR A 86 -15.78 -13.35 -2.19
N LEU A 87 -15.02 -13.24 -1.09
CA LEU A 87 -14.65 -11.96 -0.49
C LEU A 87 -13.86 -11.09 -1.49
N THR A 88 -14.37 -9.90 -1.78
CA THR A 88 -13.80 -9.03 -2.82
C THR A 88 -13.25 -7.72 -2.24
N PHE A 89 -12.01 -7.38 -2.59
CA PHE A 89 -11.32 -6.14 -2.21
C PHE A 89 -10.23 -5.79 -3.23
N ARG A 90 -9.82 -4.52 -3.30
CA ARG A 90 -8.71 -4.08 -4.15
C ARG A 90 -7.39 -4.17 -3.39
N ARG A 91 -6.35 -4.70 -4.05
CA ARG A 91 -4.96 -4.72 -3.56
C ARG A 91 -3.98 -4.81 -4.74
N SER A 92 -2.79 -4.25 -4.56
CA SER A 92 -1.69 -4.40 -5.53
C SER A 92 -0.33 -4.40 -4.83
N CYS A 93 0.16 -3.23 -4.40
CA CYS A 93 1.56 -3.06 -4.00
C CYS A 93 1.97 -3.72 -2.68
N ARG A 94 1.07 -4.00 -1.72
CA ARG A 94 1.39 -4.50 -0.35
C ARG A 94 2.40 -3.69 0.51
N GLU A 95 2.97 -2.58 0.04
CA GLU A 95 3.84 -1.70 0.84
C GLU A 95 3.32 -0.25 1.03
N GLY A 96 2.06 0.02 0.69
CA GLY A 96 1.42 1.31 0.97
C GLY A 96 1.62 2.41 -0.06
N ILE A 97 2.20 2.13 -1.23
CA ILE A 97 2.49 3.14 -2.26
C ILE A 97 1.38 3.31 -3.32
N CYS A 98 0.62 2.25 -3.66
CA CYS A 98 -0.37 2.33 -4.75
C CYS A 98 -1.74 2.88 -4.35
N GLY A 99 -2.04 2.99 -3.05
CA GLY A 99 -3.33 3.46 -2.54
C GLY A 99 -4.54 2.52 -2.74
N SER A 100 -4.40 1.37 -3.42
CA SER A 100 -5.55 0.55 -3.82
C SER A 100 -6.35 -0.09 -2.68
N CYS A 101 -5.69 -0.41 -1.55
CA CYS A 101 -6.32 -1.11 -0.42
C CYS A 101 -6.87 -0.17 0.66
N ALA A 102 -7.28 1.02 0.26
CA ALA A 102 -7.93 2.00 1.13
C ALA A 102 -9.32 1.51 1.55
N MET A 103 -9.56 1.44 2.85
CA MET A 103 -10.84 1.01 3.43
C MET A 103 -10.98 1.55 4.86
N ASN A 104 -12.14 1.38 5.48
CA ASN A 104 -12.36 1.76 6.87
C ASN A 104 -12.12 0.56 7.79
N ILE A 105 -11.11 0.64 8.65
CA ILE A 105 -10.68 -0.41 9.57
C ILE A 105 -10.81 0.11 10.99
N GLY A 106 -11.66 -0.54 11.80
CA GLY A 106 -11.88 -0.13 13.19
C GLY A 106 -12.45 1.28 13.34
N GLY A 107 -13.16 1.79 12.32
CA GLY A 107 -13.75 3.13 12.31
C GLY A 107 -12.86 4.20 11.68
N ARG A 108 -11.63 3.89 11.27
CA ARG A 108 -10.70 4.84 10.63
C ARG A 108 -10.36 4.43 9.22
N ASN A 109 -10.24 5.41 8.31
CA ASN A 109 -9.79 5.15 6.95
C ASN A 109 -8.29 4.89 6.97
N HIS A 110 -7.87 3.74 6.45
CA HIS A 110 -6.45 3.37 6.35
C HIS A 110 -6.19 2.48 5.14
N LEU A 111 -4.92 2.30 4.80
CA LEU A 111 -4.46 1.26 3.88
C LEU A 111 -4.30 -0.06 4.63
N ALA A 112 -5.00 -1.10 4.21
CA ALA A 112 -4.96 -2.41 4.87
C ALA A 112 -3.56 -3.05 4.89
N CYS A 113 -2.70 -2.74 3.91
CA CYS A 113 -1.37 -3.35 3.78
C CYS A 113 -0.33 -2.82 4.77
N ILE A 114 -0.58 -1.69 5.40
CA ILE A 114 0.32 -1.07 6.39
C ILE A 114 -0.42 -0.76 7.70
N TRP A 115 -1.61 -1.35 7.89
CA TRP A 115 -2.35 -1.25 9.13
C TRP A 115 -2.19 -2.56 9.90
N GLU A 116 -1.54 -2.48 11.05
CA GLU A 116 -1.32 -3.65 11.89
C GLU A 116 -2.63 -4.21 12.43
N ILE A 117 -2.69 -5.54 12.54
CA ILE A 117 -3.80 -6.21 13.20
C ILE A 117 -3.77 -5.91 14.69
N ASP A 118 -4.89 -5.41 15.21
CA ASP A 118 -5.10 -5.28 16.66
C ASP A 118 -5.01 -6.65 17.35
N LYS A 119 -3.99 -6.81 18.20
CA LYS A 119 -3.68 -8.05 18.92
C LYS A 119 -4.68 -8.37 20.04
N ASN A 120 -5.59 -7.46 20.38
CA ASN A 120 -6.66 -7.71 21.35
C ASN A 120 -7.71 -8.68 20.79
N LEU A 121 -7.67 -9.94 21.22
CA LEU A 121 -8.55 -11.00 20.72
C LEU A 121 -10.03 -10.81 21.12
N GLY A 122 -10.31 -10.13 22.22
CA GLY A 122 -11.67 -9.92 22.74
C GLY A 122 -12.49 -8.89 21.95
N LYS A 123 -11.85 -8.11 21.06
CA LYS A 123 -12.51 -7.08 20.26
C LYS A 123 -12.49 -7.45 18.77
N PRO A 124 -13.65 -7.60 18.10
CA PRO A 124 -13.68 -7.84 16.67
C PRO A 124 -13.23 -6.59 15.91
N THR A 125 -12.37 -6.78 14.90
CA THR A 125 -11.97 -5.70 14.00
C THR A 125 -13.03 -5.55 12.91
N LYS A 126 -13.73 -4.41 12.91
CA LYS A 126 -14.74 -4.10 11.88
C LYS A 126 -14.06 -3.53 10.63
N ILE A 127 -14.44 -4.04 9.46
CA ILE A 127 -13.90 -3.61 8.16
C ILE A 127 -15.07 -3.22 7.25
N TYR A 128 -15.05 -1.99 6.77
CA TYR A 128 -16.02 -1.43 5.85
C TYR A 128 -15.32 -0.86 4.61
N PRO A 129 -16.03 -0.70 3.47
CA PRO A 129 -15.54 0.11 2.37
C PRO A 129 -15.29 1.56 2.82
N LEU A 130 -14.68 2.37 1.94
CA LEU A 130 -14.54 3.80 2.20
C LEU A 130 -15.91 4.44 2.47
N PRO A 131 -16.05 5.29 3.51
CA PRO A 131 -17.35 5.83 3.91
C PRO A 131 -18.00 6.68 2.83
N HIS A 132 -19.33 6.64 2.77
CA HIS A 132 -20.17 7.45 1.90
C HIS A 132 -19.85 7.33 0.39
N MET A 133 -19.35 6.16 -0.02
CA MET A 133 -19.11 5.82 -1.42
C MET A 133 -20.14 4.80 -1.89
N PHE A 134 -20.51 4.84 -3.18
CA PHE A 134 -21.27 3.74 -3.78
C PHE A 134 -20.41 2.49 -3.81
N VAL A 135 -20.96 1.37 -3.32
CA VAL A 135 -20.25 0.10 -3.27
C VAL A 135 -20.57 -0.70 -4.54
N ILE A 136 -19.53 -1.17 -5.23
CA ILE A 136 -19.66 -2.05 -6.40
C ILE A 136 -19.82 -3.50 -5.95
N LYS A 137 -19.01 -3.95 -4.99
CA LYS A 137 -19.08 -5.29 -4.37
C LYS A 137 -18.22 -5.32 -3.11
N ASP A 138 -18.73 -5.88 -2.02
CA ASP A 138 -18.01 -6.03 -0.74
C ASP A 138 -17.25 -4.75 -0.33
N LEU A 139 -15.90 -4.78 -0.34
CA LEU A 139 -15.03 -3.67 0.08
C LEU A 139 -14.58 -2.78 -1.10
N VAL A 140 -15.22 -2.90 -2.26
CA VAL A 140 -14.84 -2.19 -3.49
C VAL A 140 -15.77 -1.00 -3.74
N PRO A 141 -15.36 0.24 -3.42
CA PRO A 141 -16.13 1.43 -3.77
C PRO A 141 -15.98 1.80 -5.25
N ASP A 142 -16.95 2.53 -5.79
CA ASP A 142 -16.82 3.25 -7.05
C ASP A 142 -16.00 4.54 -6.85
N MET A 143 -14.93 4.67 -7.63
CA MET A 143 -13.97 5.79 -7.55
C MET A 143 -14.10 6.77 -8.73
N ASN A 144 -15.08 6.58 -9.62
CA ASN A 144 -15.21 7.36 -10.85
C ASN A 144 -15.35 8.87 -10.59
N ASN A 145 -16.20 9.27 -9.64
CA ASN A 145 -16.37 10.69 -9.28
C ASN A 145 -15.07 11.31 -8.76
N PHE A 146 -14.37 10.61 -7.85
CA PHE A 146 -13.09 11.05 -7.30
C PHE A 146 -12.05 11.30 -8.40
N TYR A 147 -11.94 10.39 -9.37
CA TYR A 147 -11.01 10.56 -10.50
C TYR A 147 -11.47 11.65 -11.47
N ALA A 148 -12.77 11.84 -11.67
CA ALA A 148 -13.30 12.93 -12.49
C ALA A 148 -12.94 14.30 -11.89
N GLN A 149 -13.09 14.47 -10.59
CA GLN A 149 -12.67 15.69 -9.87
C GLN A 149 -11.16 15.92 -9.93
N TYR A 150 -10.36 14.86 -9.85
CA TYR A 150 -8.91 14.99 -10.03
C TYR A 150 -8.54 15.41 -11.46
N ARG A 151 -9.26 14.94 -12.49
CA ARG A 151 -9.03 15.37 -13.87
C ARG A 151 -9.45 16.81 -14.11
N SER A 152 -10.51 17.30 -13.45
CA SER A 152 -11.03 18.66 -13.66
C SER A 152 -10.08 19.77 -13.21
N ILE A 153 -9.13 19.47 -12.31
CA ILE A 153 -8.08 20.44 -11.91
C ILE A 153 -6.88 20.45 -12.86
N GLU A 154 -6.91 19.65 -13.93
CA GLU A 154 -5.87 19.57 -14.95
C GLU A 154 -4.46 19.36 -14.37
N PRO A 155 -4.21 18.21 -13.72
CA PRO A 155 -3.04 17.96 -12.89
C PRO A 155 -1.80 17.63 -13.73
N TYR A 156 -1.37 18.57 -14.56
CA TYR A 156 -0.19 18.49 -15.40
C TYR A 156 0.48 19.87 -15.53
N LEU A 157 1.74 19.89 -15.93
CA LEU A 157 2.49 21.14 -16.04
C LEU A 157 1.97 21.98 -17.22
N LYS A 158 1.53 23.22 -16.92
CA LYS A 158 1.12 24.20 -17.91
C LYS A 158 2.12 25.35 -17.96
N LYS A 159 2.68 25.63 -19.13
CA LYS A 159 3.61 26.75 -19.35
C LYS A 159 3.11 27.59 -20.53
N LYS A 160 3.17 28.91 -20.38
CA LYS A 160 2.82 29.84 -21.47
C LYS A 160 3.95 29.87 -22.50
N ASN A 161 3.60 30.10 -23.77
CA ASN A 161 4.54 30.34 -24.86
C ASN A 161 5.56 29.21 -25.12
N VAL A 162 5.19 27.96 -24.85
CA VAL A 162 6.00 26.79 -25.24
C VAL A 162 5.56 26.33 -26.61
N ARG A 163 6.50 26.19 -27.54
CA ARG A 163 6.25 25.54 -28.82
C ARG A 163 6.46 24.04 -28.66
N GLU A 164 5.69 23.23 -29.38
CA GLU A 164 5.83 21.77 -29.34
C GLU A 164 7.25 21.32 -29.70
N GLU A 165 7.89 22.02 -30.63
CA GLU A 165 9.28 21.77 -31.02
C GLU A 165 10.28 21.89 -29.85
N ASP A 166 9.97 22.62 -28.78
CA ASP A 166 10.86 22.84 -27.65
C ASP A 166 10.69 21.84 -26.49
N LEU A 167 9.67 20.98 -26.57
CA LEU A 167 9.43 19.95 -25.56
C LEU A 167 10.53 18.88 -25.62
N GLY A 168 11.16 18.61 -24.47
CA GLY A 168 12.20 17.57 -24.36
C GLY A 168 13.60 17.98 -24.82
N LYS A 169 13.79 19.19 -25.38
CA LYS A 169 15.13 19.69 -25.78
C LYS A 169 16.04 19.97 -24.59
N ALA A 170 15.48 20.43 -23.47
CA ALA A 170 16.22 20.78 -22.25
C ALA A 170 15.37 20.55 -21.00
N THR A 171 16.03 20.34 -19.87
CA THR A 171 15.40 20.32 -18.55
C THR A 171 15.03 21.74 -18.12
N TYR A 172 13.95 21.87 -17.35
CA TYR A 172 13.59 23.17 -16.76
C TYR A 172 14.36 23.40 -15.46
N TYR A 173 14.87 24.63 -15.31
CA TYR A 173 15.55 25.04 -14.09
C TYR A 173 14.56 25.20 -12.94
N GLN A 174 14.91 24.62 -11.78
CA GLN A 174 14.21 24.78 -10.51
C GLN A 174 15.26 24.82 -9.40
N SER A 175 15.20 25.81 -8.50
CA SER A 175 16.10 25.86 -7.35
C SER A 175 15.74 24.80 -6.31
N VAL A 176 16.68 24.48 -5.41
CA VAL A 176 16.44 23.53 -4.31
C VAL A 176 15.34 24.04 -3.38
N GLU A 177 15.30 25.36 -3.15
CA GLU A 177 14.30 26.02 -2.31
C GLU A 177 12.90 26.01 -2.93
N ASP A 178 12.79 26.09 -4.26
CA ASP A 178 11.50 25.98 -4.93
C ASP A 178 11.03 24.53 -5.04
N ARG A 179 11.97 23.57 -5.17
CA ARG A 179 11.65 22.14 -5.17
C ARG A 179 11.15 21.69 -3.81
N SER A 180 11.73 22.17 -2.71
CA SER A 180 11.34 21.75 -1.35
C SER A 180 9.90 22.13 -1.00
N LYS A 181 9.33 23.17 -1.63
CA LYS A 181 7.91 23.53 -1.50
C LYS A 181 6.93 22.45 -1.97
N LEU A 182 7.40 21.50 -2.79
CA LEU A 182 6.58 20.38 -3.26
C LEU A 182 6.57 19.22 -2.25
N ASP A 183 7.51 19.17 -1.32
CA ASP A 183 7.57 18.12 -0.30
C ASP A 183 6.31 18.16 0.59
N GLY A 184 5.72 17.00 0.80
CA GLY A 184 4.40 16.82 1.44
C GLY A 184 3.21 16.93 0.49
N LEU A 185 3.39 17.36 -0.77
CA LEU A 185 2.33 17.48 -1.77
C LEU A 185 2.36 16.35 -2.82
N TYR A 186 3.55 16.03 -3.37
CA TYR A 186 3.66 15.07 -4.49
C TYR A 186 3.60 13.61 -4.03
N GLU A 187 3.77 13.34 -2.74
CA GLU A 187 3.73 12.03 -2.10
C GLU A 187 2.30 11.49 -2.00
N CYS A 188 1.29 12.29 -2.35
CA CYS A 188 -0.10 11.84 -2.38
C CYS A 188 -0.28 10.68 -3.38
N ILE A 189 -0.72 9.53 -2.88
CA ILE A 189 -0.93 8.31 -3.66
C ILE A 189 -2.38 8.16 -4.19
N LEU A 190 -3.19 9.21 -4.09
CA LEU A 190 -4.59 9.22 -4.55
C LEU A 190 -5.47 8.07 -4.00
N CYS A 191 -5.27 7.69 -2.73
CA CYS A 191 -6.03 6.60 -2.09
C CYS A 191 -7.45 6.99 -1.62
N ALA A 192 -7.81 8.26 -1.72
CA ALA A 192 -9.09 8.86 -1.27
C ALA A 192 -9.41 8.79 0.24
N CYS A 193 -8.58 8.16 1.10
CA CYS A 193 -8.84 8.05 2.55
C CYS A 193 -9.23 9.37 3.22
N CYS A 194 -8.54 10.47 2.87
CA CYS A 194 -8.78 11.80 3.43
C CYS A 194 -10.09 12.43 2.95
N SER A 195 -10.48 12.19 1.70
CA SER A 195 -11.72 12.75 1.14
C SER A 195 -12.92 12.01 1.70
N THR A 196 -12.85 10.68 1.76
CA THR A 196 -13.91 9.85 2.32
C THR A 196 -13.92 9.84 3.85
N SER A 197 -13.04 10.57 4.53
CA SER A 197 -13.15 10.88 5.97
C SER A 197 -13.75 12.27 6.24
N CYS A 198 -13.89 13.11 5.23
CA CYS A 198 -14.35 14.48 5.37
C CYS A 198 -15.88 14.55 5.32
N PRO A 199 -16.57 14.98 6.39
CA PRO A 199 -18.03 15.10 6.37
C PRO A 199 -18.54 16.05 5.28
N SER A 200 -17.83 17.15 5.00
CA SER A 200 -18.20 18.06 3.91
C SER A 200 -18.20 17.37 2.53
N TYR A 201 -17.31 16.39 2.33
CA TYR A 201 -17.28 15.57 1.12
C TYR A 201 -18.41 14.55 1.11
N TRP A 202 -18.80 13.98 2.26
CA TRP A 202 -19.98 13.11 2.33
C TRP A 202 -21.23 13.84 1.84
N TRP A 203 -21.47 15.05 2.33
CA TRP A 203 -22.70 15.77 2.00
C TRP A 203 -22.71 16.37 0.59
N ASN A 204 -21.56 16.76 0.05
CA ASN A 204 -21.47 17.54 -1.20
C ASN A 204 -20.38 17.04 -2.15
N GLN A 205 -20.21 15.72 -2.30
CA GLN A 205 -19.20 15.13 -3.19
C GLN A 205 -19.36 15.48 -4.68
N ASP A 206 -20.52 15.99 -5.09
CA ASP A 206 -20.80 16.46 -6.44
C ASP A 206 -20.17 17.83 -6.75
N LYS A 207 -19.99 18.67 -5.73
CA LYS A 207 -19.49 20.06 -5.89
C LYS A 207 -18.18 20.31 -5.16
N TYR A 208 -18.04 19.77 -3.95
CA TYR A 208 -16.83 19.93 -3.16
C TYR A 208 -15.76 18.95 -3.64
N LEU A 209 -14.63 19.48 -4.11
CA LEU A 209 -13.52 18.70 -4.67
C LEU A 209 -12.86 17.76 -3.66
N GLY A 210 -12.95 18.06 -2.36
CA GLY A 210 -12.32 17.27 -1.31
C GLY A 210 -10.83 17.57 -1.10
N PRO A 211 -10.27 17.16 0.04
CA PRO A 211 -8.90 17.48 0.44
C PRO A 211 -7.85 16.90 -0.51
N ALA A 212 -8.05 15.70 -1.07
CA ALA A 212 -7.06 15.09 -1.96
C ALA A 212 -6.88 15.90 -3.26
N VAL A 213 -7.99 16.28 -3.88
CA VAL A 213 -7.98 17.04 -5.14
C VAL A 213 -7.48 18.45 -4.89
N LEU A 214 -7.90 19.10 -3.80
CA LEU A 214 -7.41 20.44 -3.44
C LEU A 214 -5.90 20.46 -3.16
N LEU A 215 -5.36 19.43 -2.49
CA LEU A 215 -3.91 19.28 -2.28
C LEU A 215 -3.17 19.20 -3.62
N GLN A 216 -3.69 18.41 -4.57
CA GLN A 216 -3.09 18.31 -5.89
C GLN A 216 -3.24 19.61 -6.69
N ALA A 217 -4.37 20.30 -6.62
CA ALA A 217 -4.53 21.61 -7.25
C ALA A 217 -3.45 22.58 -6.73
N TYR A 218 -3.25 22.62 -5.42
CA TYR A 218 -2.24 23.45 -4.78
C TYR A 218 -0.81 23.11 -5.21
N ARG A 219 -0.48 21.81 -5.36
CA ARG A 219 0.79 21.35 -5.93
C ARG A 219 1.08 22.00 -7.29
N TYR A 220 0.09 22.03 -8.19
CA TYR A 220 0.27 22.61 -9.52
C TYR A 220 0.25 24.14 -9.52
N VAL A 221 -0.49 24.79 -8.60
CA VAL A 221 -0.43 26.26 -8.43
C VAL A 221 0.98 26.72 -8.11
N PHE A 222 1.66 26.08 -7.16
CA PHE A 222 3.07 26.41 -6.85
C PHE A 222 4.01 26.10 -8.01
N LEU A 223 3.85 24.95 -8.66
CA LEU A 223 4.70 24.52 -9.77
C LEU A 223 4.65 25.53 -10.94
N ILE A 224 3.44 26.00 -11.30
CA ILE A 224 3.23 26.92 -12.43
C ILE A 224 3.78 28.33 -12.11
N HIS A 225 3.58 28.83 -10.88
CA HIS A 225 4.01 30.18 -10.53
C HIS A 225 5.55 30.33 -10.54
N HIS A 226 6.29 29.29 -10.17
CA HIS A 226 7.75 29.32 -10.06
C HIS A 226 8.49 28.96 -11.36
N LEU A 227 7.91 28.14 -12.24
CA LEU A 227 8.49 27.82 -13.56
C LEU A 227 8.30 28.94 -14.61
N VAL A 228 7.38 29.87 -14.38
CA VAL A 228 7.11 31.00 -15.28
C VAL A 228 8.03 32.21 -15.01
N CYS A 229 8.57 32.34 -13.80
CA CYS A 229 9.31 33.55 -13.39
C CYS A 229 10.83 33.52 -13.59
N HIS A 230 11.43 32.39 -13.96
CA HIS A 230 12.88 32.32 -14.21
C HIS A 230 13.20 31.98 -15.67
N ILE A 231 12.93 32.94 -16.55
CA ILE A 231 13.82 33.14 -17.71
C ILE A 231 15.10 33.72 -17.11
N GLN A 232 16.06 32.86 -16.75
CA GLN A 232 17.44 33.32 -16.58
C GLN A 232 17.90 33.81 -17.95
N LEU A 233 17.82 35.12 -18.16
CA LEU A 233 18.65 35.79 -19.14
C LEU A 233 20.09 35.32 -18.88
N PRO A 234 20.87 34.98 -19.93
CA PRO A 234 22.24 34.53 -19.73
C PRO A 234 22.97 35.64 -18.97
N ARG A 235 23.40 35.34 -17.74
CA ARG A 235 24.37 36.19 -17.04
C ARG A 235 25.63 36.14 -17.87
N SER A 236 25.82 37.15 -18.71
CA SER A 236 27.08 37.49 -19.36
C SER A 236 28.11 37.77 -18.27
N PHE A 237 28.79 36.73 -17.80
CA PHE A 237 29.99 36.86 -17.01
C PHE A 237 31.12 37.33 -17.93
N HIS A 238 31.35 38.64 -17.95
CA HIS A 238 32.65 39.19 -18.34
C HIS A 238 33.64 38.87 -17.21
N TRP A 239 34.71 38.16 -17.55
CA TRP A 239 35.91 38.03 -16.73
C TRP A 239 36.89 39.14 -17.13
N PRO A 240 37.49 39.89 -16.19
CA PRO A 240 38.87 40.36 -16.34
C PRO A 240 39.88 39.26 -16.04
#